data_AF-A0A1J6JSE9-F1
#
_entry.id   AF-A0A1J6JSE9-F1
#
_cell.length_a   1.000
_cell.length_b   1.000
_cell.length_c   1.000
_cell.angle_alpha   90.00
_cell.angle_beta   90.00
_cell.angle_gamma   90.00
#
_symmetry.space_group_name_H-M   'P 1'
#
loop_
_entity.id
_entity.type
_entity.pdbx_description
1 polymer ?
#
loop_
_entity_poly.entity_id
_entity_poly.type
_entity_poly.pdbx_seq_one_letter_code
_entity_poly.pdbx_strand_id
1 'polypeptide(L)'
;MSEYLPQEVLIEIFLRLPIKSIIQCTSVCKSWYSLITSPNFISVHLNNQDDYLLVRHCSGKPVKEIYALFSDNENFDQYAQFDFPFECYSHFNIVGSCNGLLCLSDDLSCYRDLYYIWNPSIRKTVKLPEPIFTFETHGPFDHTLGFGFDSVTDDYKVVRIVHIDTGDNVDRVPPHVELYKLSTGVWHDITPVSPSYKFFRQTPGIYVNGACHWFASQQVRFGRYMIVLFDVHEETFWEMMVPDCLNKKFFGLCGEGFVLFVSDESLSLAESSFANDKTIDIWMMKEYGDPESWVKQFSISLSDVSFNVGVVDEIFSLLNGGRQRQVAHFLAKPIASRKNGEFLWRVDNGLLVSYDPEAEIIKNLGIHNDNCLTYRNALYVNTYKASLILLGKQTDYSAGETCEDLSSLCKKEGKGGRKVHKGNTKRGLRIVSP
;
A
#
# COMPACT_ATOMS: atom_id res chain seq x y z
N MET A 1 15.09 -3.86 -49.09
CA MET A 1 13.69 -4.12 -49.46
C MET A 1 12.90 -4.28 -48.17
N SER A 2 12.18 -3.26 -47.74
CA SER A 2 11.04 -3.41 -46.84
C SER A 2 9.90 -2.67 -47.48
N GLU A 3 8.95 -3.41 -48.01
CA GLU A 3 7.60 -2.89 -48.24
C GLU A 3 7.05 -2.58 -46.85
N TYR A 4 7.11 -1.30 -46.47
CA TYR A 4 6.83 -0.86 -45.11
C TYR A 4 5.32 -0.99 -44.87
N LEU A 5 4.95 -1.88 -43.94
CA LEU A 5 3.62 -1.85 -43.32
C LEU A 5 3.37 -0.42 -42.81
N PRO A 6 2.18 0.15 -43.05
CA PRO A 6 1.82 1.45 -42.49
C PRO A 6 1.99 1.47 -40.97
N GLN A 7 2.34 2.64 -40.42
CA GLN A 7 2.61 2.78 -38.99
C GLN A 7 1.39 2.36 -38.14
N GLU A 8 0.19 2.62 -38.63
CA GLU A 8 -1.08 2.25 -38.00
C GLU A 8 -1.21 0.73 -37.89
N VAL A 9 -0.80 0.00 -38.92
CA VAL A 9 -0.83 -1.47 -38.93
C VAL A 9 0.22 -2.03 -37.95
N LEU A 10 1.39 -1.40 -37.83
CA LEU A 10 2.39 -1.79 -36.83
C LEU A 10 1.89 -1.56 -35.41
N ILE A 11 1.21 -0.44 -35.15
CA ILE A 11 0.58 -0.16 -33.85
C ILE A 11 -0.42 -1.27 -33.50
N GLU A 12 -1.34 -1.58 -34.42
CA GLU A 12 -2.33 -2.65 -34.23
C GLU A 12 -1.69 -4.02 -33.98
N ILE A 13 -0.60 -4.34 -34.68
CA ILE A 13 0.16 -5.58 -34.45
C ILE A 13 0.74 -5.57 -33.03
N PHE A 14 1.47 -4.52 -32.65
CA PHE A 14 2.13 -4.46 -31.35
C PHE A 14 1.15 -4.43 -30.18
N LEU A 15 -0.01 -3.77 -30.30
CA LEU A 15 -1.04 -3.74 -29.27
C LEU A 15 -1.65 -5.11 -28.97
N ARG A 16 -1.53 -6.08 -29.88
CA ARG A 16 -2.03 -7.46 -29.70
C ARG A 16 -0.97 -8.42 -29.17
N LEU A 17 0.29 -7.99 -29.08
CA LEU A 17 1.36 -8.83 -28.57
C LEU A 17 1.40 -8.80 -27.04
N PRO A 18 1.83 -9.90 -26.39
CA PRO A 18 2.14 -9.86 -24.96
C PRO A 18 3.25 -8.85 -24.67
N ILE A 19 3.20 -8.18 -23.51
CA ILE A 19 4.20 -7.17 -23.10
C ILE A 19 5.64 -7.65 -23.27
N LYS A 20 5.94 -8.91 -22.91
CA LYS A 20 7.30 -9.47 -23.05
C LYS A 20 7.79 -9.43 -24.50
N SER A 21 6.92 -9.77 -25.46
CA SER A 21 7.22 -9.71 -26.89
C SER A 21 7.37 -8.28 -27.36
N ILE A 22 6.51 -7.35 -26.91
CA ILE A 22 6.63 -5.92 -27.22
C ILE A 22 7.98 -5.37 -26.76
N ILE A 23 8.40 -5.68 -25.53
CA ILE A 23 9.71 -5.26 -25.01
C ILE A 23 10.84 -5.82 -25.89
N GLN A 24 10.77 -7.08 -26.31
CA GLN A 24 11.77 -7.66 -27.22
C GLN A 24 11.80 -6.95 -28.58
N CYS A 25 10.63 -6.55 -29.11
CA CYS A 25 10.53 -5.78 -30.35
C CYS A 25 11.23 -4.41 -30.27
N THR A 26 11.36 -3.82 -29.08
CA THR A 26 12.11 -2.56 -28.91
C THR A 26 13.60 -2.70 -29.28
N SER A 27 14.16 -3.92 -29.24
CA SER A 27 15.55 -4.19 -29.59
C SER A 27 15.79 -4.45 -31.09
N VAL A 28 14.73 -4.51 -31.90
CA VAL A 28 14.84 -4.89 -33.32
C VAL A 28 15.34 -3.73 -34.19
N CYS A 29 14.74 -2.54 -34.06
CA CYS A 29 15.16 -1.34 -34.78
C CYS A 29 14.73 -0.04 -34.08
N LYS A 30 15.37 1.08 -34.44
CA LYS A 30 15.09 2.41 -33.85
C LYS A 30 13.65 2.88 -34.07
N SER A 31 13.05 2.59 -35.23
CA SER A 31 11.68 3.00 -35.53
C SER A 31 10.68 2.28 -34.62
N TRP A 32 10.87 0.98 -34.37
CA TRP A 32 10.01 0.21 -33.46
C TRP A 32 10.21 0.64 -32.02
N TYR A 33 11.46 0.84 -31.60
CA TYR A 33 11.76 1.42 -30.29
C TYR A 33 11.02 2.75 -30.09
N SER A 34 11.15 3.69 -31.02
CA SER A 34 10.51 5.01 -30.93
C SER A 34 8.99 4.93 -30.93
N LEU A 35 8.40 4.00 -31.67
CA LEU A 35 6.95 3.80 -31.71
C LEU A 35 6.42 3.26 -30.37
N ILE A 36 7.03 2.17 -29.89
CA ILE A 36 6.62 1.45 -28.68
C ILE A 36 6.85 2.29 -27.42
N THR A 37 7.90 3.10 -27.39
CA THR A 37 8.22 3.99 -26.26
C THR A 37 7.50 5.34 -26.32
N SER A 38 6.69 5.59 -27.36
CA SER A 38 5.94 6.83 -27.46
C SER A 38 4.83 6.91 -26.39
N PRO A 39 4.57 8.09 -25.80
CA PRO A 39 3.52 8.25 -24.79
C PRO A 39 2.14 7.81 -25.29
N ASN A 40 1.82 8.10 -26.55
CA ASN A 40 0.55 7.69 -27.17
C ASN A 40 0.41 6.17 -27.24
N PHE A 41 1.45 5.45 -27.68
CA PHE A 41 1.41 3.99 -27.72
C PHE A 41 1.26 3.40 -26.32
N ILE A 42 2.03 3.90 -25.34
CA ILE A 42 1.97 3.42 -23.95
C ILE A 42 0.58 3.64 -23.35
N SER A 43 -0.04 4.81 -23.56
CA SER A 43 -1.37 5.14 -23.07
C SER A 43 -2.45 4.23 -23.68
N VAL A 44 -2.45 4.08 -25.01
CA VAL A 44 -3.39 3.19 -25.71
C VAL A 44 -3.18 1.73 -25.28
N HIS A 45 -1.93 1.29 -25.17
CA HIS A 45 -1.60 -0.05 -24.71
C HIS A 45 -2.13 -0.30 -23.30
N LEU A 46 -1.89 0.61 -22.36
CA LEU A 46 -2.34 0.51 -20.96
C LEU A 46 -3.87 0.42 -20.86
N ASN A 47 -4.60 1.25 -21.61
CA ASN A 47 -6.06 1.24 -21.62
C ASN A 47 -6.63 -0.06 -22.18
N ASN A 48 -5.91 -0.72 -23.09
CA ASN A 48 -6.28 -2.00 -23.69
C ASN A 48 -5.83 -3.22 -22.87
N GLN A 49 -5.11 -3.04 -21.75
CA GLN A 49 -4.69 -4.18 -20.93
C GLN A 49 -5.82 -4.68 -20.03
N ASP A 50 -5.84 -6.00 -19.88
CA ASP A 50 -6.67 -6.67 -18.90
C ASP A 50 -6.27 -6.30 -17.47
N ASP A 51 -7.29 -6.25 -16.61
CA ASP A 51 -7.10 -6.16 -15.16
C ASP A 51 -6.77 -7.54 -14.58
N TYR A 52 -5.67 -7.59 -13.85
CA TYR A 52 -5.28 -8.72 -13.02
C TYR A 52 -5.33 -8.35 -11.55
N LEU A 53 -5.34 -9.35 -10.68
CA LEU A 53 -5.11 -9.18 -9.26
C LEU A 53 -3.62 -9.41 -8.99
N LEU A 54 -2.93 -8.36 -8.54
CA LEU A 54 -1.59 -8.50 -8.00
C LEU A 54 -1.69 -9.00 -6.57
N VAL A 55 -1.17 -10.20 -6.32
CA VAL A 55 -1.03 -10.76 -4.98
C VAL A 55 0.44 -10.72 -4.59
N ARG A 56 0.73 -10.03 -3.49
CA ARG A 56 2.05 -10.07 -2.84
C ARG A 56 1.93 -10.83 -1.53
N HIS A 57 2.86 -11.76 -1.30
CA HIS A 57 3.02 -12.48 -0.05
C HIS A 57 4.50 -12.78 0.21
N CYS A 58 4.83 -13.24 1.42
CA CYS A 58 6.19 -13.65 1.77
C CYS A 58 6.25 -15.15 2.05
N SER A 59 7.26 -15.84 1.50
CA SER A 59 7.60 -17.21 1.90
C SER A 59 8.25 -17.26 3.28
N GLY A 60 8.42 -18.45 3.83
CA GLY A 60 9.03 -18.72 5.15
C GLY A 60 10.47 -18.22 5.35
N LYS A 61 11.41 -19.11 5.73
CA LYS A 61 12.81 -18.73 6.00
C LYS A 61 13.76 -19.37 4.97
N PRO A 62 14.59 -18.59 4.24
CA PRO A 62 14.70 -17.12 4.28
C PRO A 62 13.46 -16.42 3.72
N VAL A 63 13.22 -15.19 4.16
CA VAL A 63 12.08 -14.39 3.70
C VAL A 63 12.29 -14.03 2.25
N LYS A 64 11.39 -14.49 1.37
CA LYS A 64 11.36 -14.11 -0.04
C LYS A 64 10.02 -13.46 -0.33
N GLU A 65 10.05 -12.27 -0.91
CA GLU A 65 8.84 -11.64 -1.42
C GLU A 65 8.46 -12.22 -2.77
N ILE A 66 7.17 -12.53 -2.91
CA ILE A 66 6.60 -13.09 -4.14
C ILE A 66 5.52 -12.12 -4.60
N TYR A 67 5.65 -11.67 -5.84
CA TYR A 67 4.69 -10.82 -6.54
C TYR A 67 4.15 -11.60 -7.73
N ALA A 68 2.87 -11.93 -7.70
CA ALA A 68 2.23 -12.73 -8.75
C ALA A 68 0.92 -12.09 -9.22
N LEU A 69 0.64 -12.23 -10.51
CA LEU A 69 -0.60 -11.82 -11.13
C LEU A 69 -1.53 -13.01 -11.23
N PHE A 70 -2.78 -12.80 -10.83
CA PHE A 70 -3.85 -13.75 -10.91
C PHE A 70 -4.97 -13.20 -11.80
N SER A 71 -5.53 -14.06 -12.63
CA SER A 71 -6.77 -13.75 -13.35
C SER A 71 -7.92 -13.72 -12.34
N ASP A 72 -8.74 -12.68 -12.37
CA ASP A 72 -9.95 -12.66 -11.55
C ASP A 72 -11.10 -13.44 -12.22
N ASN A 73 -10.85 -14.73 -12.40
CA ASN A 73 -11.80 -15.71 -12.92
C ASN A 73 -12.19 -16.68 -11.80
N GLU A 74 -13.16 -17.57 -12.05
CA GLU A 74 -13.66 -18.52 -11.03
C GLU A 74 -12.55 -19.32 -10.33
N ASN A 75 -11.53 -19.74 -11.09
CA ASN A 75 -10.44 -20.58 -10.60
C ASN A 75 -9.30 -19.82 -9.91
N PHE A 76 -9.27 -18.48 -9.99
CA PHE A 76 -8.18 -17.66 -9.49
C PHE A 76 -6.81 -18.13 -10.05
N ASP A 77 -6.72 -18.25 -11.37
CA ASP A 77 -5.54 -18.82 -12.04
C ASP A 77 -4.34 -17.86 -11.98
N GLN A 78 -3.17 -18.37 -11.58
CA GLN A 78 -1.92 -17.61 -11.64
C GLN A 78 -1.51 -17.39 -13.11
N TYR A 79 -1.45 -16.12 -13.53
CA TYR A 79 -1.07 -15.71 -14.88
C TYR A 79 0.45 -15.50 -15.01
N ALA A 80 1.05 -14.79 -14.05
CA ALA A 80 2.47 -14.45 -14.10
C ALA A 80 3.07 -14.28 -12.70
N GLN A 81 4.39 -14.32 -12.63
CA GLN A 81 5.15 -13.96 -11.43
C GLN A 81 6.27 -13.00 -11.82
N PHE A 82 6.52 -12.01 -10.97
CA PHE A 82 7.59 -11.04 -11.15
C PHE A 82 8.81 -11.42 -10.32
N ASP A 83 9.97 -11.16 -10.91
CA ASP A 83 11.26 -11.27 -10.24
C ASP A 83 11.46 -10.02 -9.39
N PHE A 84 11.42 -10.18 -8.07
CA PHE A 84 11.64 -9.10 -7.13
C PHE A 84 13.14 -8.73 -7.10
N PRO A 85 13.52 -7.49 -7.48
CA PRO A 85 14.92 -7.15 -7.73
C PRO A 85 15.65 -6.59 -6.49
N PHE A 86 14.98 -6.45 -5.35
CA PHE A 86 15.54 -5.76 -4.20
C PHE A 86 15.94 -6.72 -3.09
N GLU A 87 17.09 -6.46 -2.47
CA GLU A 87 17.42 -7.07 -1.20
C GLU A 87 16.70 -6.32 -0.08
N CYS A 88 15.99 -7.05 0.76
CA CYS A 88 15.34 -6.50 1.94
C CYS A 88 15.74 -7.32 3.17
N TYR A 89 15.92 -6.65 4.30
CA TYR A 89 16.15 -7.33 5.59
C TYR A 89 14.84 -7.87 6.17
N SER A 90 13.69 -7.29 5.82
CA SER A 90 12.38 -7.69 6.32
C SER A 90 11.38 -7.93 5.17
N HIS A 91 10.67 -6.88 4.73
CA HIS A 91 9.89 -6.82 3.50
C HIS A 91 9.56 -5.35 3.16
N PHE A 92 9.30 -5.07 1.88
CA PHE A 92 8.78 -3.78 1.43
C PHE A 92 7.27 -3.73 1.60
N ASN A 93 6.75 -2.60 2.10
CA ASN A 93 5.32 -2.30 2.08
C ASN A 93 4.93 -1.74 0.72
N ILE A 94 3.79 -2.17 0.21
CA ILE A 94 3.23 -1.61 -1.01
C ILE A 94 2.38 -0.42 -0.60
N VAL A 95 2.84 0.78 -0.92
CA VAL A 95 2.11 2.04 -0.69
C VAL A 95 0.87 2.09 -1.58
N GLY A 96 1.00 1.64 -2.83
CA GLY A 96 -0.11 1.56 -3.78
C GLY A 96 0.31 1.00 -5.14
N SER A 97 -0.70 0.69 -5.95
CA SER A 97 -0.58 0.28 -7.35
C SER A 97 -1.33 1.28 -8.21
N CYS A 98 -0.71 1.81 -9.25
CA CYS A 98 -1.34 2.74 -10.17
C CYS A 98 -0.76 2.55 -11.57
N ASN A 99 -1.61 2.32 -12.58
CA ASN A 99 -1.21 2.21 -13.99
C ASN A 99 -0.06 1.19 -14.23
N GLY A 100 -0.03 0.11 -13.45
CA GLY A 100 1.02 -0.92 -13.51
C GLY A 100 2.34 -0.55 -12.84
N LEU A 101 2.40 0.58 -12.14
CA LEU A 101 3.50 0.95 -11.26
C LEU A 101 3.15 0.63 -9.82
N LEU A 102 4.16 0.19 -9.06
CA LEU A 102 4.08 -0.05 -7.63
C LEU A 102 4.97 0.96 -6.90
N CYS A 103 4.44 1.58 -5.86
CA CYS A 103 5.25 2.33 -4.91
C CYS A 103 5.54 1.46 -3.68
N LEU A 104 6.83 1.31 -3.35
CA LEU A 104 7.34 0.44 -2.30
C LEU A 104 8.03 1.27 -1.21
N SER A 105 7.91 0.84 0.04
CA SER A 105 8.54 1.45 1.22
C SER A 105 9.14 0.40 2.16
N ASP A 106 10.43 0.47 2.45
CA ASP A 106 11.12 -0.34 3.47
C ASP A 106 11.39 0.50 4.72
N ASP A 107 10.34 1.08 5.31
CA ASP A 107 10.52 2.07 6.37
C ASP A 107 9.78 1.77 7.69
N LEU A 108 8.90 0.77 7.72
CA LEU A 108 7.92 0.60 8.79
C LEU A 108 8.48 0.18 10.16
N SER A 109 9.70 -0.35 10.24
CA SER A 109 10.26 -0.91 11.48
C SER A 109 11.64 -0.39 11.86
N CYS A 110 12.25 0.44 11.01
CA CYS A 110 13.66 0.79 11.18
C CYS A 110 14.10 2.15 10.61
N TYR A 111 13.19 3.04 10.20
CA TYR A 111 13.53 4.41 9.74
C TYR A 111 14.64 4.42 8.66
N ARG A 112 14.48 3.59 7.63
CA ARG A 112 15.48 3.48 6.56
C ARG A 112 15.27 4.50 5.45
N ASP A 113 14.08 5.10 5.39
CA ASP A 113 13.73 6.09 4.38
C ASP A 113 13.97 5.58 2.93
N LEU A 114 13.78 4.28 2.71
CA LEU A 114 13.99 3.61 1.42
C LEU A 114 12.67 3.43 0.66
N TYR A 115 12.53 4.17 -0.44
CA TYR A 115 11.34 4.13 -1.28
C TYR A 115 11.69 3.87 -2.75
N TYR A 116 10.84 3.10 -3.43
CA TYR A 116 10.98 2.81 -4.85
C TYR A 116 9.65 2.99 -5.58
N ILE A 117 9.72 3.50 -6.81
CA ILE A 117 8.69 3.26 -7.82
C ILE A 117 9.19 2.15 -8.74
N TRP A 118 8.41 1.10 -8.89
CA TRP A 118 8.76 -0.09 -9.66
C TRP A 118 7.72 -0.34 -10.73
N ASN A 119 8.18 -0.58 -11.96
CA ASN A 119 7.40 -1.23 -13.00
C ASN A 119 7.86 -2.70 -13.13
N PRO A 120 7.10 -3.66 -12.55
CA PRO A 120 7.40 -5.08 -12.65
C PRO A 120 7.38 -5.61 -14.08
N SER A 121 6.49 -5.09 -14.92
CA SER A 121 6.25 -5.57 -16.29
C SER A 121 7.44 -5.35 -17.23
N ILE A 122 8.17 -4.23 -17.06
CA ILE A 122 9.39 -3.93 -17.83
C ILE A 122 10.68 -4.04 -17.00
N ARG A 123 10.58 -4.44 -15.73
CA ARG A 123 11.70 -4.56 -14.78
C ARG A 123 12.51 -3.26 -14.65
N LYS A 124 11.82 -2.11 -14.61
CA LYS A 124 12.44 -0.80 -14.39
C LYS A 124 12.05 -0.26 -13.04
N THR A 125 12.96 0.43 -12.38
CA THR A 125 12.79 0.98 -11.04
C THR A 125 13.36 2.38 -10.98
N VAL A 126 12.84 3.19 -10.06
CA VAL A 126 13.41 4.45 -9.62
C VAL A 126 13.48 4.41 -8.11
N LYS A 127 14.67 4.61 -7.56
CA LYS A 127 14.86 4.87 -6.13
C LYS A 127 14.55 6.33 -5.88
N LEU A 128 13.71 6.63 -4.89
CA LEU A 128 13.44 8.01 -4.49
C LEU A 128 14.64 8.53 -3.67
N PRO A 129 14.92 9.84 -3.74
CA PRO A 129 15.91 10.46 -2.86
C PRO A 129 15.44 10.43 -1.41
N GLU A 130 16.37 10.74 -0.51
CA GLU A 130 16.08 10.90 0.91
C GLU A 130 14.97 11.95 1.13
N PRO A 131 13.95 11.65 1.95
CA PRO A 131 12.89 12.59 2.29
C PRO A 131 13.40 13.73 3.17
N ILE A 132 12.57 14.77 3.31
CA ILE A 132 12.89 15.99 4.08
C ILE A 132 12.88 15.69 5.58
N PHE A 133 11.92 14.86 6.03
CA PHE A 133 11.72 14.54 7.44
C PHE A 133 12.23 13.12 7.75
N THR A 134 13.47 13.03 8.22
CA THR A 134 14.16 11.77 8.56
C THR A 134 14.35 11.61 10.06
N PHE A 135 14.76 10.41 10.49
CA PHE A 135 14.97 10.15 11.91
C PHE A 135 16.15 10.96 12.45
N GLU A 136 17.19 11.12 11.64
CA GLU A 136 18.38 11.88 12.02
C GLU A 136 18.08 13.37 12.24
N THR A 137 17.12 13.91 11.48
CA THR A 137 16.77 15.33 11.51
C THR A 137 15.70 15.66 12.55
N HIS A 138 14.69 14.78 12.73
CA HIS A 138 13.49 15.08 13.54
C HIS A 138 13.24 14.10 14.69
N GLY A 139 14.07 13.05 14.84
CA GLY A 139 13.90 12.02 15.86
C GLY A 139 12.83 10.98 15.47
N PRO A 140 12.27 10.25 16.44
CA PRO A 140 11.23 9.26 16.17
C PRO A 140 9.96 9.91 15.58
N PHE A 141 9.34 9.25 14.61
CA PHE A 141 8.10 9.71 13.99
C PHE A 141 7.24 8.52 13.55
N ASP A 142 5.92 8.73 13.48
CA ASP A 142 5.03 7.87 12.74
C ASP A 142 4.77 8.49 11.36
N HIS A 143 4.57 7.68 10.32
CA HIS A 143 4.20 8.20 9.01
C HIS A 143 3.23 7.28 8.27
N THR A 144 2.56 7.86 7.29
CA THR A 144 1.82 7.14 6.24
C THR A 144 2.15 7.73 4.88
N LEU A 145 1.96 6.93 3.83
CA LEU A 145 2.20 7.33 2.45
C LEU A 145 0.94 7.15 1.61
N GLY A 146 0.85 7.88 0.51
CA GLY A 146 -0.08 7.66 -0.59
C GLY A 146 0.66 7.74 -1.91
N PHE A 147 0.19 7.00 -2.90
CA PHE A 147 0.76 6.97 -4.24
C PHE A 147 -0.34 7.10 -5.29
N GLY A 148 -0.18 8.03 -6.22
CA GLY A 148 -1.19 8.31 -7.24
C GLY A 148 -0.61 8.90 -8.52
N PHE A 149 -1.47 9.03 -9.53
CA PHE A 149 -1.14 9.56 -10.85
C PHE A 149 -1.95 10.84 -11.13
N ASP A 150 -1.26 11.95 -11.34
CA ASP A 150 -1.86 13.18 -11.82
C ASP A 150 -2.00 13.09 -13.34
N SER A 151 -3.23 12.83 -13.81
CA SER A 151 -3.54 12.71 -15.23
C SER A 151 -3.49 14.04 -15.99
N VAL A 152 -3.54 15.18 -15.29
CA VAL A 152 -3.47 16.51 -15.89
C VAL A 152 -2.02 16.90 -16.13
N THR A 153 -1.12 16.62 -15.19
CA THR A 153 0.32 16.90 -15.35
C THR A 153 1.12 15.73 -15.92
N ASP A 154 0.49 14.57 -16.16
CA ASP A 154 1.14 13.32 -16.58
C ASP A 154 2.30 12.94 -15.65
N ASP A 155 2.04 12.94 -14.34
CA ASP A 155 3.07 12.72 -13.32
C ASP A 155 2.64 11.78 -12.20
N TYR A 156 3.58 11.02 -11.68
CA TYR A 156 3.37 10.17 -10.52
C TYR A 156 3.83 10.88 -9.27
N LYS A 157 2.98 10.87 -8.25
CA LYS A 157 3.23 11.57 -6.99
C LYS A 157 3.19 10.61 -5.82
N VAL A 158 4.11 10.80 -4.88
CA VAL A 158 4.10 10.13 -3.57
C VAL A 158 3.96 11.19 -2.51
N VAL A 159 2.89 11.11 -1.73
CA VAL A 159 2.66 11.98 -0.59
C VAL A 159 3.00 11.23 0.68
N ARG A 160 3.78 11.86 1.55
CA ARG A 160 4.20 11.30 2.84
C ARG A 160 3.77 12.26 3.94
N ILE A 161 3.05 11.72 4.93
CA ILE A 161 2.47 12.45 6.05
C ILE A 161 3.16 11.97 7.32
N VAL A 162 3.80 12.89 8.04
CA VAL A 162 4.74 12.61 9.13
C VAL A 162 4.26 13.24 10.43
N HIS A 163 4.09 12.40 11.45
CA HIS A 163 3.77 12.77 12.81
C HIS A 163 5.00 12.57 13.71
N ILE A 164 5.64 13.66 14.11
CA ILE A 164 6.80 13.60 15.02
C ILE A 164 6.34 13.17 16.41
N ASP A 165 7.01 12.16 16.98
CA ASP A 165 6.79 11.72 18.36
C ASP A 165 7.47 12.70 19.33
N THR A 166 6.69 13.20 20.28
CA THR A 166 7.17 14.15 21.29
C THR A 166 7.52 13.51 22.63
N GLY A 167 7.31 12.19 22.77
CA GLY A 167 7.52 11.46 24.02
C GLY A 167 6.35 11.56 25.00
N ASP A 168 5.36 12.42 24.75
CA ASP A 168 4.17 12.60 25.59
C ASP A 168 3.00 11.65 25.24
N ASN A 169 3.25 10.64 24.37
CA ASN A 169 2.23 9.77 23.76
C ASN A 169 1.15 10.54 22.98
N VAL A 170 1.50 11.71 22.46
CA VAL A 170 0.61 12.55 21.65
C VAL A 170 1.38 13.03 20.42
N ASP A 171 0.90 12.59 19.26
CA ASP A 171 1.43 13.04 17.97
C ASP A 171 1.10 14.51 17.74
N ARG A 172 2.05 15.27 17.18
CA ARG A 172 1.79 16.66 16.79
C ARG A 172 0.83 16.74 15.61
N VAL A 173 -0.09 17.70 15.71
CA VAL A 173 -1.05 18.07 14.67
C VAL A 173 -0.96 19.60 14.47
N PRO A 174 -0.90 20.13 13.23
CA PRO A 174 -0.90 19.39 11.97
C PRO A 174 0.38 18.56 11.76
N PRO A 175 0.32 17.45 11.01
CA PRO A 175 1.51 16.70 10.60
C PRO A 175 2.36 17.52 9.63
N HIS A 176 3.63 17.13 9.51
CA HIS A 176 4.44 17.51 8.36
C HIS A 176 3.98 16.73 7.13
N VAL A 177 3.99 17.38 5.97
CA VAL A 177 3.60 16.73 4.72
C VAL A 177 4.62 17.05 3.65
N GLU A 178 5.09 16.02 2.96
CA GLU A 178 6.00 16.16 1.84
C GLU A 178 5.49 15.41 0.61
N LEU A 179 5.79 15.97 -0.56
CA LEU A 179 5.31 15.49 -1.86
C LEU A 179 6.49 15.25 -2.80
N TYR A 180 6.70 13.99 -3.16
CA TYR A 180 7.60 13.61 -4.24
C TYR A 180 6.86 13.66 -5.58
N LYS A 181 7.50 14.25 -6.59
CA LYS A 181 7.01 14.28 -7.97
C LYS A 181 8.01 13.58 -8.87
N LEU A 182 7.59 12.52 -9.57
CA LEU A 182 8.48 11.71 -10.42
C LEU A 182 9.13 12.54 -11.54
N SER A 183 8.40 13.51 -12.09
CA SER A 183 8.88 14.44 -13.12
C SER A 183 10.11 15.25 -12.67
N THR A 184 10.13 15.70 -11.41
CA THR A 184 11.20 16.51 -10.83
C THR A 184 12.27 15.66 -10.13
N GLY A 185 11.89 14.48 -9.65
CA GLY A 185 12.76 13.60 -8.87
C GLY A 185 13.10 14.12 -7.48
N VAL A 186 12.32 15.05 -6.90
CA VAL A 186 12.59 15.63 -5.58
C VAL A 186 11.34 15.71 -4.69
N TRP A 187 11.57 15.70 -3.38
CA TRP A 187 10.56 15.96 -2.35
C TRP A 187 10.34 17.46 -2.16
N HIS A 188 9.09 17.85 -1.95
CA HIS A 188 8.68 19.22 -1.65
C HIS A 188 7.97 19.26 -0.30
N ASP A 189 8.32 20.20 0.57
CA ASP A 189 7.58 20.43 1.81
C ASP A 189 6.26 21.16 1.47
N ILE A 190 5.15 20.47 1.69
CA ILE A 190 3.79 20.97 1.53
C ILE A 190 3.04 21.02 2.86
N THR A 191 3.77 21.04 3.99
CA THR A 191 3.20 21.23 5.33
C THR A 191 2.24 22.43 5.44
N PRO A 192 2.40 23.56 4.71
CA PRO A 192 1.43 24.66 4.77
C PRO A 192 -0.02 24.29 4.38
N VAL A 193 -0.24 23.24 3.59
CA VAL A 193 -1.59 22.74 3.25
C VAL A 193 -2.06 21.59 4.14
N SER A 194 -1.24 21.20 5.13
CA SER A 194 -1.49 20.06 6.00
C SER A 194 -2.76 20.23 6.82
N PRO A 195 -3.66 19.23 6.84
CA PRO A 195 -4.86 19.31 7.62
C PRO A 195 -4.57 19.02 9.10
N SER A 196 -5.34 19.62 9.99
CA SER A 196 -5.19 19.41 11.45
C SER A 196 -5.82 18.10 11.91
N TYR A 197 -5.39 16.98 11.33
CA TYR A 197 -5.86 15.64 11.63
C TYR A 197 -4.71 14.69 11.99
N LYS A 198 -5.02 13.69 12.81
CA LYS A 198 -4.12 12.57 13.08
C LYS A 198 -4.40 11.44 12.09
N PHE A 199 -3.40 11.07 11.31
CA PHE A 199 -3.45 9.94 10.40
C PHE A 199 -2.99 8.66 11.11
N PHE A 200 -3.59 7.52 10.76
CA PHE A 200 -3.18 6.25 11.34
C PHE A 200 -1.87 5.77 10.72
N ARG A 201 -0.94 5.38 11.60
CA ARG A 201 0.35 4.79 11.20
C ARG A 201 0.15 3.53 10.37
N GLN A 202 1.06 3.29 9.42
CA GLN A 202 1.17 2.01 8.70
C GLN A 202 -0.06 1.59 7.87
N THR A 203 -1.00 2.51 7.63
CA THR A 203 -2.13 2.30 6.72
C THR A 203 -1.92 3.18 5.48
N PRO A 204 -1.37 2.62 4.39
CA PRO A 204 -1.19 3.37 3.16
C PRO A 204 -2.50 3.96 2.65
N GLY A 205 -2.38 5.13 2.02
CA GLY A 205 -3.49 5.83 1.41
C GLY A 205 -3.96 5.12 0.16
N ILE A 206 -5.27 5.13 -0.04
CA ILE A 206 -5.89 4.44 -1.17
C ILE A 206 -6.14 5.41 -2.30
N TYR A 207 -5.57 5.11 -3.45
CA TYR A 207 -5.73 5.92 -4.63
C TYR A 207 -6.97 5.51 -5.43
N VAL A 208 -7.89 6.44 -5.63
CA VAL A 208 -9.06 6.29 -6.49
C VAL A 208 -9.48 7.68 -6.99
N ASN A 209 -9.92 7.77 -8.24
CA ASN A 209 -10.45 9.01 -8.84
C ASN A 209 -9.58 10.27 -8.65
N GLY A 210 -8.26 10.15 -8.81
CA GLY A 210 -7.35 11.30 -8.74
C GLY A 210 -6.98 11.74 -7.32
N ALA A 211 -7.37 10.99 -6.28
CA ALA A 211 -7.03 11.34 -4.91
C ALA A 211 -6.56 10.13 -4.10
N CYS A 212 -5.64 10.38 -3.16
CA CYS A 212 -5.25 9.41 -2.14
C CYS A 212 -6.13 9.61 -0.89
N HIS A 213 -6.64 8.53 -0.29
CA HIS A 213 -7.60 8.58 0.82
C HIS A 213 -7.08 7.86 2.05
N TRP A 214 -7.22 8.47 3.22
CA TRP A 214 -6.86 7.88 4.50
C TRP A 214 -7.98 8.00 5.51
N PHE A 215 -8.00 7.07 6.45
CA PHE A 215 -8.68 7.30 7.72
C PHE A 215 -7.86 8.25 8.59
N ALA A 216 -8.54 9.23 9.17
CA ALA A 216 -7.95 10.17 10.13
C ALA A 216 -8.92 10.47 11.28
N SER A 217 -8.38 11.07 12.34
CA SER A 217 -9.14 11.51 13.51
C SER A 217 -8.87 12.97 13.84
N GLN A 218 -9.92 13.70 14.25
CA GLN A 218 -9.85 15.08 14.72
C GLN A 218 -9.14 15.26 16.06
N GLN A 219 -9.13 14.23 16.93
CA GLN A 219 -8.46 14.30 18.23
C GLN A 219 -7.85 12.96 18.65
N VAL A 220 -6.77 13.03 19.42
CA VAL A 220 -5.95 11.88 19.84
C VAL A 220 -6.69 10.90 20.74
N ARG A 221 -7.69 11.34 21.52
CA ARG A 221 -8.37 10.46 22.50
C ARG A 221 -9.88 10.31 22.37
N PHE A 222 -10.60 11.20 21.68
CA PHE A 222 -12.08 11.13 21.54
C PHE A 222 -12.59 11.87 20.30
N GLY A 223 -11.81 11.89 19.22
CA GLY A 223 -12.13 12.63 18.00
C GLY A 223 -13.18 11.94 17.14
N ARG A 224 -13.89 12.75 16.33
CA ARG A 224 -14.63 12.21 15.18
C ARG A 224 -13.65 11.64 14.18
N TYR A 225 -14.04 10.54 13.55
CA TYR A 225 -13.28 9.92 12.48
C TYR A 225 -13.81 10.43 11.16
N MET A 226 -12.90 10.58 10.20
CA MET A 226 -13.23 10.98 8.85
C MET A 226 -12.31 10.30 7.84
N ILE A 227 -12.71 10.37 6.58
CA ILE A 227 -11.82 10.14 5.47
C ILE A 227 -11.22 11.49 5.11
N VAL A 228 -9.90 11.56 5.05
CA VAL A 228 -9.19 12.70 4.50
C VAL A 228 -8.62 12.28 3.17
N LEU A 229 -8.83 13.09 2.14
CA LEU A 229 -8.32 12.84 0.81
C LEU A 229 -7.35 13.94 0.38
N PHE A 230 -6.32 13.55 -0.34
CA PHE A 230 -5.36 14.44 -0.98
C PHE A 230 -5.60 14.38 -2.48
N ASP A 231 -6.06 15.48 -3.07
CA ASP A 231 -6.20 15.62 -4.51
C ASP A 231 -4.80 15.71 -5.12
N VAL A 232 -4.44 14.74 -5.97
CA VAL A 232 -3.07 14.69 -6.50
C VAL A 232 -2.81 15.80 -7.51
N HIS A 233 -3.83 16.38 -8.14
CA HIS A 233 -3.68 17.45 -9.11
C HIS A 233 -3.60 18.81 -8.45
N GLU A 234 -4.60 19.12 -7.62
CA GLU A 234 -4.69 20.40 -6.89
C GLU A 234 -3.66 20.47 -5.75
N GLU A 235 -3.08 19.34 -5.35
CA GLU A 235 -2.11 19.23 -4.25
C GLU A 235 -2.68 19.77 -2.92
N THR A 236 -3.97 19.53 -2.68
CA THR A 236 -4.72 20.00 -1.51
C THR A 236 -5.43 18.87 -0.78
N PHE A 237 -5.73 19.09 0.50
CA PHE A 237 -6.47 18.15 1.34
C PHE A 237 -7.94 18.55 1.46
N TRP A 238 -8.81 17.54 1.42
CA TRP A 238 -10.24 17.67 1.62
C TRP A 238 -10.72 16.66 2.66
N GLU A 239 -11.80 17.02 3.34
CA GLU A 239 -12.45 16.15 4.31
C GLU A 239 -13.71 15.53 3.73
N MET A 240 -13.91 14.26 4.05
CA MET A 240 -15.09 13.49 3.69
C MET A 240 -15.60 12.80 4.96
N MET A 241 -16.82 13.14 5.33
CA MET A 241 -17.45 12.55 6.51
C MET A 241 -17.77 11.08 6.27
N VAL A 242 -17.59 10.26 7.29
CA VAL A 242 -18.07 8.87 7.30
C VAL A 242 -19.50 8.79 7.83
N PRO A 243 -20.25 7.72 7.52
CA PRO A 243 -21.60 7.52 8.05
C PRO A 243 -21.68 7.70 9.58
N ASP A 244 -22.70 8.43 10.04
CA ASP A 244 -22.90 8.75 11.46
C ASP A 244 -23.05 7.53 12.38
N CYS A 245 -23.53 6.42 11.84
CA CYS A 245 -23.61 5.14 12.56
C CYS A 245 -22.23 4.62 12.96
N LEU A 246 -21.18 4.92 12.18
CA LEU A 246 -19.81 4.50 12.46
C LEU A 246 -19.22 5.36 13.58
N ASN A 247 -19.46 6.67 13.56
CA ASN A 247 -18.99 7.61 14.60
C ASN A 247 -19.37 7.19 16.03
N LYS A 248 -20.47 6.45 16.22
CA LYS A 248 -20.97 6.02 17.54
C LYS A 248 -20.30 4.75 18.08
N LYS A 249 -19.61 3.96 17.25
CA LYS A 249 -18.99 2.68 17.63
C LYS A 249 -17.50 2.78 18.02
N PHE A 250 -16.88 3.95 17.89
CA PHE A 250 -15.43 4.20 18.04
C PHE A 250 -14.89 4.27 19.48
N PHE A 251 -15.46 3.54 20.44
CA PHE A 251 -14.92 3.54 21.80
C PHE A 251 -13.74 2.55 21.92
N GLY A 252 -12.52 3.03 21.68
CA GLY A 252 -11.38 2.64 22.52
C GLY A 252 -10.19 1.87 21.92
N LEU A 253 -10.12 1.58 20.62
CA LEU A 253 -8.91 0.96 20.03
C LEU A 253 -8.52 1.59 18.69
N CYS A 254 -7.25 2.00 18.61
CA CYS A 254 -6.59 2.70 17.52
C CYS A 254 -6.79 2.02 16.16
N GLY A 255 -7.64 2.56 15.26
CA GLY A 255 -7.63 2.31 13.81
C GLY A 255 -7.77 0.87 13.29
N GLU A 256 -7.71 -0.15 14.16
CA GLU A 256 -7.61 -1.55 13.79
C GLU A 256 -8.97 -2.16 13.41
N GLY A 257 -10.08 -1.53 13.79
CA GLY A 257 -11.42 -1.98 13.43
C GLY A 257 -11.87 -1.60 12.02
N PHE A 258 -11.13 -0.74 11.30
CA PHE A 258 -11.55 -0.21 10.01
C PHE A 258 -10.57 -0.57 8.90
N VAL A 259 -11.12 -0.76 7.70
CA VAL A 259 -10.38 -0.97 6.47
C VAL A 259 -11.06 -0.23 5.35
N LEU A 260 -10.33 0.71 4.75
CA LEU A 260 -10.71 1.28 3.46
C LEU A 260 -10.22 0.33 2.36
N PHE A 261 -10.97 0.18 1.28
CA PHE A 261 -10.54 -0.50 0.07
C PHE A 261 -11.33 0.03 -1.13
N VAL A 262 -10.87 -0.26 -2.34
CA VAL A 262 -11.61 0.09 -3.57
C VAL A 262 -12.45 -1.10 -4.01
N SER A 263 -13.70 -0.85 -4.36
CA SER A 263 -14.59 -1.80 -5.01
C SER A 263 -15.41 -1.06 -6.05
N ASP A 264 -15.50 -1.60 -7.26
CA ASP A 264 -16.24 -1.03 -8.37
C ASP A 264 -15.95 0.46 -8.60
N GLU A 265 -14.65 0.81 -8.64
CA GLU A 265 -14.14 2.19 -8.83
C GLU A 265 -14.60 3.20 -7.76
N SER A 266 -15.14 2.71 -6.64
CA SER A 266 -15.60 3.53 -5.52
C SER A 266 -14.98 3.08 -4.18
N LEU A 267 -15.15 3.92 -3.17
CA LEU A 267 -14.66 3.65 -1.82
C LEU A 267 -15.59 2.68 -1.09
N SER A 268 -14.97 1.67 -0.49
CA SER A 268 -15.62 0.74 0.42
C SER A 268 -14.94 0.72 1.77
N LEU A 269 -15.73 0.50 2.80
CA LEU A 269 -15.33 0.54 4.19
C LEU A 269 -15.83 -0.70 4.91
N ALA A 270 -14.91 -1.48 5.45
CA ALA A 270 -15.23 -2.56 6.38
C ALA A 270 -15.00 -2.10 7.82
N GLU A 271 -16.00 -2.33 8.67
CA GLU A 271 -15.99 -2.06 10.11
C GLU A 271 -16.17 -3.35 10.89
N SER A 272 -15.23 -3.68 11.76
CA SER A 272 -15.34 -4.81 12.68
C SER A 272 -15.82 -4.33 14.04
N SER A 273 -17.03 -4.76 14.43
CA SER A 273 -17.58 -4.50 15.75
C SER A 273 -16.97 -5.48 16.76
N PHE A 274 -16.16 -4.96 17.68
CA PHE A 274 -15.62 -5.73 18.81
C PHE A 274 -16.62 -5.87 19.98
N ALA A 275 -17.84 -5.33 19.86
CA ALA A 275 -18.91 -5.58 20.82
C ALA A 275 -19.42 -7.03 20.75
N ASN A 276 -20.30 -7.43 21.69
CA ASN A 276 -20.76 -8.80 21.88
C ASN A 276 -21.25 -9.52 20.59
N ASP A 277 -21.71 -8.76 19.60
CA ASP A 277 -22.07 -9.25 18.27
C ASP A 277 -20.88 -9.03 17.32
N LYS A 278 -20.04 -10.08 17.21
CA LYS A 278 -18.84 -10.16 16.35
C LYS A 278 -19.20 -10.09 14.87
N THR A 279 -19.56 -8.89 14.41
CA THR A 279 -20.04 -8.62 13.06
C THR A 279 -19.07 -7.71 12.31
N ILE A 280 -18.94 -7.96 11.01
CA ILE A 280 -18.21 -7.08 10.11
C ILE A 280 -19.21 -6.45 9.14
N ASP A 281 -19.37 -5.14 9.25
CA ASP A 281 -20.24 -4.35 8.40
C ASP A 281 -19.45 -3.81 7.22
N ILE A 282 -19.91 -4.08 6.00
CA ILE A 282 -19.30 -3.54 4.78
C ILE A 282 -20.20 -2.44 4.21
N TRP A 283 -19.63 -1.26 4.06
CA TRP A 283 -20.25 -0.08 3.50
C TRP A 283 -19.59 0.26 2.16
N MET A 284 -20.38 0.75 1.22
CA MET A 284 -19.91 1.18 -0.10
C MET A 284 -20.51 2.53 -0.42
N MET A 285 -19.67 3.44 -0.92
CA MET A 285 -20.09 4.72 -1.46
C MET A 285 -20.67 4.51 -2.86
N LYS A 286 -21.96 4.79 -3.06
CA LYS A 286 -22.61 4.57 -4.36
C LYS A 286 -22.28 5.66 -5.37
N GLU A 287 -22.10 6.89 -4.91
CA GLU A 287 -21.68 8.02 -5.73
C GLU A 287 -20.37 8.57 -5.15
N TYR A 288 -19.27 8.37 -5.87
CA TYR A 288 -17.96 8.80 -5.39
C TYR A 288 -17.94 10.30 -5.09
N GLY A 289 -17.44 10.68 -3.92
CA GLY A 289 -17.36 12.07 -3.48
C GLY A 289 -18.60 12.56 -2.72
N ASP A 290 -19.70 11.80 -2.71
CA ASP A 290 -20.90 12.14 -1.95
C ASP A 290 -20.97 11.35 -0.62
N PRO A 291 -20.77 11.99 0.54
CA PRO A 291 -20.88 11.37 1.85
C PRO A 291 -22.30 10.85 2.18
N GLU A 292 -23.34 11.34 1.51
CA GLU A 292 -24.71 10.85 1.73
C GLU A 292 -25.00 9.54 0.99
N SER A 293 -24.18 9.19 0.01
CA SER A 293 -24.35 7.99 -0.83
C SER A 293 -23.81 6.69 -0.23
N TRP A 294 -23.30 6.73 1.01
CA TRP A 294 -22.83 5.53 1.70
C TRP A 294 -23.99 4.58 2.03
N VAL A 295 -23.92 3.37 1.47
CA VAL A 295 -24.92 2.33 1.71
C VAL A 295 -24.24 1.10 2.30
N LYS A 296 -24.77 0.61 3.42
CA LYS A 296 -24.39 -0.69 3.99
C LYS A 296 -24.79 -1.79 3.02
N GLN A 297 -23.82 -2.53 2.49
CA GLN A 297 -24.07 -3.63 1.56
C GLN A 297 -24.45 -4.88 2.33
N PHE A 298 -23.62 -5.28 3.30
CA PHE A 298 -23.78 -6.55 4.02
C PHE A 298 -23.32 -6.43 5.49
N SER A 299 -23.81 -7.35 6.32
CA SER A 299 -23.31 -7.63 7.67
C SER A 299 -22.90 -9.08 7.74
N ILE A 300 -21.64 -9.33 8.05
CA ILE A 300 -21.11 -10.68 8.18
C ILE A 300 -21.02 -11.00 9.65
N SER A 301 -21.85 -11.93 10.11
CA SER A 301 -21.78 -12.46 11.46
C SER A 301 -20.69 -13.52 11.52
N LEU A 302 -19.62 -13.28 12.30
CA LEU A 302 -18.53 -14.24 12.40
C LEU A 302 -18.99 -15.58 12.98
N SER A 303 -20.12 -15.65 13.71
CA SER A 303 -20.67 -16.92 14.20
C SER A 303 -21.27 -17.81 13.12
N ASP A 304 -21.69 -17.23 12.00
CA ASP A 304 -22.54 -17.88 11.00
C ASP A 304 -21.74 -18.31 9.76
N VAL A 305 -20.46 -17.90 9.68
CA VAL A 305 -19.56 -18.25 8.59
C VAL A 305 -19.18 -19.73 8.65
N SER A 306 -19.65 -20.49 7.66
CA SER A 306 -19.28 -21.90 7.48
C SER A 306 -17.99 -22.03 6.63
N PHE A 307 -17.04 -22.83 7.12
CA PHE A 307 -15.83 -23.15 6.37
C PHE A 307 -16.01 -24.48 5.64
N ASN A 308 -15.64 -24.54 4.36
CA ASN A 308 -15.63 -25.79 3.63
C ASN A 308 -14.60 -26.76 4.27
N VAL A 309 -15.03 -27.98 4.57
CA VAL A 309 -14.37 -28.92 5.49
C VAL A 309 -12.92 -29.26 5.09
N GLY A 310 -12.56 -29.15 3.81
CA GLY A 310 -11.17 -29.34 3.36
C GLY A 310 -10.19 -28.24 3.80
N VAL A 311 -10.65 -27.00 3.96
CA VAL A 311 -9.84 -25.86 4.43
C VAL A 311 -9.61 -25.95 5.94
N VAL A 312 -10.60 -26.51 6.64
CA VAL A 312 -10.62 -26.68 8.09
C VAL A 312 -9.55 -27.69 8.53
N ASP A 313 -9.34 -28.78 7.77
CA ASP A 313 -8.29 -29.78 8.08
C ASP A 313 -6.86 -29.24 7.88
N GLU A 314 -6.62 -28.40 6.87
CA GLU A 314 -5.34 -27.74 6.64
C GLU A 314 -5.04 -26.73 7.76
N ILE A 315 -6.03 -25.91 8.12
CA ILE A 315 -5.99 -24.97 9.24
C ILE A 315 -5.79 -25.71 10.59
N PHE A 316 -6.47 -26.84 10.81
CA PHE A 316 -6.35 -27.62 12.06
C PHE A 316 -5.04 -28.39 12.18
N SER A 317 -4.54 -28.95 11.09
CA SER A 317 -3.24 -29.65 11.06
C SER A 317 -2.08 -28.70 11.39
N LEU A 318 -2.15 -27.46 10.92
CA LEU A 318 -1.18 -26.41 11.23
C LEU A 318 -1.27 -25.91 12.67
N LEU A 319 -2.46 -25.95 13.29
CA LEU A 319 -2.70 -25.19 14.52
C LEU A 319 -2.45 -25.91 15.83
N ASN A 320 -2.89 -27.17 16.08
CA ASN A 320 -3.09 -27.55 17.51
C ASN A 320 -3.14 -29.03 17.90
N GLY A 321 -2.45 -29.97 17.23
CA GLY A 321 -2.38 -31.35 17.73
C GLY A 321 -3.73 -31.97 18.12
N GLY A 322 -4.82 -31.61 17.42
CA GLY A 322 -6.16 -32.15 17.62
C GLY A 322 -7.14 -31.41 18.55
N ARG A 323 -6.92 -30.15 18.97
CA ARG A 323 -7.98 -29.39 19.70
C ARG A 323 -8.76 -28.43 18.81
N GLN A 324 -10.07 -28.69 18.66
CA GLN A 324 -11.04 -27.83 17.97
C GLN A 324 -11.26 -26.50 18.72
N ARG A 325 -10.95 -25.38 18.07
CA ARG A 325 -11.52 -24.05 18.39
C ARG A 325 -12.25 -23.55 17.13
N GLN A 326 -13.36 -22.84 17.32
CA GLN A 326 -14.17 -22.28 16.22
C GLN A 326 -13.34 -21.33 15.34
N VAL A 327 -13.40 -21.56 14.03
CA VAL A 327 -12.57 -20.91 12.97
C VAL A 327 -12.99 -19.45 12.72
N ALA A 328 -14.19 -19.08 13.14
CA ALA A 328 -14.76 -17.72 13.14
C ALA A 328 -13.88 -16.62 13.76
N HIS A 329 -12.93 -16.97 14.64
CA HIS A 329 -12.08 -16.00 15.34
C HIS A 329 -10.83 -15.58 14.56
N PHE A 330 -10.66 -16.02 13.31
CA PHE A 330 -9.45 -15.78 12.52
C PHE A 330 -9.65 -14.89 11.29
N LEU A 331 -10.87 -14.45 10.97
CA LEU A 331 -11.05 -13.50 9.86
C LEU A 331 -10.59 -12.12 10.32
N ALA A 332 -9.48 -11.65 9.75
CA ALA A 332 -8.90 -10.39 10.14
C ALA A 332 -9.66 -9.24 9.47
N LYS A 333 -9.60 -9.18 8.13
CA LYS A 333 -9.96 -8.00 7.33
C LYS A 333 -10.22 -8.36 5.86
N PRO A 334 -11.27 -7.82 5.19
CA PRO A 334 -11.32 -7.79 3.73
C PRO A 334 -10.19 -6.90 3.19
N ILE A 335 -9.61 -7.27 2.04
CA ILE A 335 -8.48 -6.56 1.42
C ILE A 335 -8.84 -6.05 0.03
N ALA A 336 -9.69 -6.78 -0.71
CA ALA A 336 -10.14 -6.40 -2.05
C ALA A 336 -11.49 -7.07 -2.36
N SER A 337 -12.17 -6.59 -3.40
CA SER A 337 -13.32 -7.27 -4.01
C SER A 337 -12.94 -7.93 -5.33
N ARG A 338 -13.75 -8.90 -5.74
CA ARG A 338 -13.64 -9.62 -7.01
C ARG A 338 -14.80 -9.23 -7.93
N LYS A 339 -14.59 -9.38 -9.24
CA LYS A 339 -15.59 -9.09 -10.29
C LYS A 339 -16.86 -9.93 -10.18
N ASN A 340 -16.79 -11.10 -9.53
CA ASN A 340 -17.93 -11.97 -9.28
C ASN A 340 -18.73 -11.59 -8.02
N GLY A 341 -18.39 -10.49 -7.33
CA GLY A 341 -19.05 -10.04 -6.10
C GLY A 341 -18.51 -10.69 -4.82
N GLU A 342 -17.60 -11.66 -4.92
CA GLU A 342 -16.91 -12.22 -3.76
C GLU A 342 -15.85 -11.22 -3.22
N PHE A 343 -15.50 -11.36 -1.95
CA PHE A 343 -14.47 -10.54 -1.31
C PHE A 343 -13.23 -11.36 -0.99
N LEU A 344 -12.05 -10.76 -1.17
CA LEU A 344 -10.77 -11.34 -0.77
C LEU A 344 -10.41 -10.94 0.64
N TRP A 345 -10.12 -11.93 1.47
CA TRP A 345 -9.92 -11.77 2.90
C TRP A 345 -8.58 -12.35 3.33
N ARG A 346 -7.97 -11.69 4.30
CA ARG A 346 -6.86 -12.27 5.06
C ARG A 346 -7.38 -12.93 6.32
N VAL A 347 -6.98 -14.17 6.50
CA VAL A 347 -7.12 -14.90 7.76
C VAL A 347 -5.88 -14.63 8.63
N ASP A 348 -6.02 -14.61 9.95
CA ASP A 348 -4.97 -14.27 10.94
C ASP A 348 -3.70 -15.11 10.83
N ASN A 349 -3.80 -16.31 10.25
CA ASN A 349 -2.66 -17.19 9.97
C ASN A 349 -1.94 -16.86 8.65
N GLY A 350 -2.35 -15.81 7.92
CA GLY A 350 -1.70 -15.40 6.67
C GLY A 350 -2.32 -16.01 5.41
N LEU A 351 -3.38 -16.79 5.51
CA LEU A 351 -4.06 -17.37 4.36
C LEU A 351 -4.90 -16.31 3.63
N LEU A 352 -4.87 -16.35 2.30
CA LEU A 352 -5.80 -15.62 1.45
C LEU A 352 -7.01 -16.50 1.12
N VAL A 353 -8.19 -15.99 1.40
CA VAL A 353 -9.46 -16.68 1.10
C VAL A 353 -10.39 -15.78 0.31
N SER A 354 -11.32 -16.39 -0.44
CA SER A 354 -12.44 -15.71 -1.07
C SER A 354 -13.72 -16.00 -0.30
N TYR A 355 -14.50 -14.98 0.00
CA TYR A 355 -15.78 -15.06 0.69
C TYR A 355 -16.92 -14.66 -0.25
N ASP A 356 -17.87 -15.56 -0.41
CA ASP A 356 -19.12 -15.32 -1.13
C ASP A 356 -20.18 -14.79 -0.14
N PRO A 357 -20.62 -13.52 -0.26
CA PRO A 357 -21.61 -12.95 0.64
C PRO A 357 -23.03 -13.48 0.40
N GLU A 358 -23.34 -14.00 -0.79
CA GLU A 358 -24.68 -14.53 -1.09
C GLU A 358 -24.84 -15.96 -0.61
N ALA A 359 -23.81 -16.78 -0.81
CA ALA A 359 -23.79 -18.17 -0.36
C ALA A 359 -23.31 -18.33 1.08
N GLU A 360 -22.68 -17.30 1.66
CA GLU A 360 -22.02 -17.32 2.98
C GLU A 360 -20.93 -18.40 3.10
N ILE A 361 -20.20 -18.63 2.00
CA ILE A 361 -19.17 -19.68 1.89
C ILE A 361 -17.78 -19.06 1.74
N ILE A 362 -16.79 -19.66 2.41
CA ILE A 362 -15.36 -19.35 2.24
C ILE A 362 -14.65 -20.41 1.40
N LYS A 363 -13.86 -19.95 0.43
CA LYS A 363 -12.97 -20.74 -0.43
C LYS A 363 -11.51 -20.39 -0.15
N ASN A 364 -10.66 -21.40 0.07
CA ASN A 364 -9.21 -21.21 0.16
C ASN A 364 -8.62 -21.02 -1.24
N LEU A 365 -7.80 -19.98 -1.43
CA LEU A 365 -7.13 -19.71 -2.70
C LEU A 365 -5.73 -20.32 -2.81
N GLY A 366 -5.29 -21.06 -1.79
CA GLY A 366 -3.99 -21.76 -1.77
C GLY A 366 -2.79 -20.84 -1.59
N ILE A 367 -3.00 -19.56 -1.26
CA ILE A 367 -1.95 -18.57 -1.05
C ILE A 367 -1.79 -18.34 0.44
N HIS A 368 -0.56 -18.52 0.93
CA HIS A 368 -0.23 -18.42 2.34
C HIS A 368 0.98 -17.50 2.56
N ASN A 369 0.83 -16.53 3.46
CA ASN A 369 1.92 -15.70 3.95
C ASN A 369 2.57 -16.38 5.17
N ASP A 370 3.62 -17.17 4.96
CA ASP A 370 4.28 -17.98 5.99
C ASP A 370 4.80 -17.17 7.19
N ASN A 371 5.05 -15.87 7.00
CA ASN A 371 5.55 -14.98 8.05
C ASN A 371 4.47 -14.03 8.61
N CYS A 372 3.20 -14.41 8.53
CA CYS A 372 2.05 -13.61 8.97
C CYS A 372 2.16 -13.04 10.39
N LEU A 373 2.74 -13.75 11.34
CA LEU A 373 2.88 -13.29 12.73
C LEU A 373 3.88 -12.13 12.85
N THR A 374 4.92 -12.14 12.03
CA THR A 374 5.97 -11.11 12.04
C THR A 374 5.59 -9.96 11.10
N TYR A 375 4.90 -10.26 10.00
CA TYR A 375 4.58 -9.32 8.93
C TYR A 375 3.12 -9.45 8.51
N ARG A 376 2.18 -9.08 9.39
CA ARG A 376 0.74 -9.20 9.09
C ARG A 376 0.37 -8.50 7.77
N ASN A 377 0.92 -7.30 7.55
CA ASN A 377 0.67 -6.49 6.35
C ASN A 377 1.45 -6.92 5.11
N ALA A 378 2.14 -8.08 5.15
CA ALA A 378 2.85 -8.59 3.99
C ALA A 378 1.96 -9.25 2.94
N LEU A 379 0.72 -9.63 3.29
CA LEU A 379 -0.26 -10.06 2.31
C LEU A 379 -0.97 -8.82 1.74
N TYR A 380 -0.79 -8.58 0.44
CA TYR A 380 -1.40 -7.47 -0.28
C TYR A 380 -2.10 -8.00 -1.52
N VAL A 381 -3.31 -7.50 -1.78
CA VAL A 381 -4.04 -7.76 -3.02
C VAL A 381 -4.61 -6.45 -3.54
N ASN A 382 -4.40 -6.17 -4.81
CA ASN A 382 -5.02 -5.03 -5.49
C ASN A 382 -5.08 -5.27 -7.00
N THR A 383 -5.92 -4.51 -7.69
CA THR A 383 -5.97 -4.50 -9.15
C THR A 383 -4.65 -4.00 -9.74
N TYR A 384 -4.24 -4.63 -10.82
CA TYR A 384 -2.99 -4.33 -11.52
C TYR A 384 -3.16 -4.54 -13.02
N LYS A 385 -2.76 -3.53 -13.78
CA LYS A 385 -2.58 -3.62 -15.23
C LYS A 385 -1.11 -3.75 -15.55
N ALA A 386 -0.73 -4.72 -16.36
CA ALA A 386 0.64 -4.77 -16.86
C ALA A 386 0.91 -3.52 -17.71
N SER A 387 2.09 -2.90 -17.63
CA SER A 387 2.31 -1.61 -18.30
C SER A 387 3.67 -1.47 -18.95
N LEU A 388 3.74 -0.63 -19.97
CA LEU A 388 4.96 -0.24 -20.67
C LEU A 388 5.51 1.11 -20.18
N ILE A 389 4.97 1.63 -19.08
CA ILE A 389 5.32 2.95 -18.54
C ILE A 389 6.79 3.00 -18.18
N LEU A 390 7.50 3.93 -18.81
CA LEU A 390 8.92 4.14 -18.61
C LEU A 390 9.14 5.06 -17.40
N LEU A 391 10.02 4.66 -16.49
CA LEU A 391 10.34 5.45 -15.30
C LEU A 391 11.54 6.40 -15.50
N GLY A 392 11.95 6.65 -16.75
CA GLY A 392 13.12 7.46 -17.08
C GLY A 392 12.77 8.64 -17.97
N LYS A 393 12.63 9.83 -17.37
CA LYS A 393 12.87 11.12 -18.06
C LYS A 393 14.14 11.83 -17.55
N GLN A 394 14.89 11.22 -16.63
CA GLN A 394 16.17 11.76 -16.19
C GLN A 394 17.32 11.19 -17.03
N THR A 395 18.03 12.14 -17.64
CA THR A 395 19.28 12.02 -18.39
C THR A 395 20.29 11.09 -17.72
N ASP A 396 20.94 10.26 -18.54
CA ASP A 396 22.15 9.50 -18.23
C ASP A 396 23.16 10.35 -17.44
N TYR A 397 23.22 10.16 -16.12
CA TYR A 397 24.39 10.51 -15.32
C TYR A 397 24.68 9.42 -14.28
N SER A 398 25.94 9.00 -14.31
CA SER A 398 26.66 8.07 -13.44
C SER A 398 26.19 6.62 -13.40
N ALA A 399 26.85 5.84 -14.26
CA ALA A 399 27.21 4.47 -13.97
C ALA A 399 28.17 4.40 -12.76
N GLY A 400 27.97 3.38 -11.93
CA GLY A 400 29.01 2.78 -11.10
C GLY A 400 29.09 3.29 -9.67
N GLU A 401 28.47 2.55 -8.75
CA GLU A 401 29.13 2.20 -7.49
C GLU A 401 28.48 0.92 -6.93
N THR A 402 29.29 -0.13 -6.92
CA THR A 402 29.03 -1.42 -6.30
C THR A 402 29.10 -1.29 -4.78
N CYS A 403 28.07 -1.78 -4.09
CA CYS A 403 28.00 -1.81 -2.63
C CYS A 403 28.96 -2.87 -2.07
N GLU A 404 30.10 -2.46 -1.51
CA GLU A 404 30.92 -3.29 -0.62
C GLU A 404 30.67 -2.91 0.85
N ASP A 405 30.24 -3.91 1.61
CA ASP A 405 30.41 -4.13 3.06
C ASP A 405 30.36 -2.93 4.04
N LEU A 406 29.19 -2.75 4.68
CA LEU A 406 29.06 -2.08 5.99
C LEU A 406 28.71 -3.08 7.11
N SER A 407 29.46 -4.18 7.20
CA SER A 407 29.36 -5.17 8.26
C SER A 407 30.44 -4.98 9.35
N SER A 408 30.58 -3.77 9.94
CA SER A 408 31.54 -3.60 11.05
C SER A 408 31.16 -2.66 12.21
N LEU A 409 29.98 -2.05 12.23
CA LEU A 409 29.56 -1.20 13.36
C LEU A 409 28.50 -1.86 14.24
N CYS A 410 28.84 -3.00 14.85
CA CYS A 410 28.11 -3.50 16.02
C CYS A 410 28.88 -4.57 16.82
N LYS A 411 30.12 -4.26 17.27
CA LYS A 411 30.75 -5.00 18.38
C LYS A 411 31.68 -4.08 19.17
N LYS A 412 31.25 -3.69 20.39
CA LYS A 412 32.08 -3.62 21.61
C LYS A 412 31.22 -3.22 22.82
N GLU A 413 30.85 -4.22 23.62
CA GLU A 413 30.71 -4.02 25.06
C GLU A 413 32.08 -4.19 25.74
N GLY A 414 32.33 -3.44 26.82
CA GLY A 414 33.50 -3.68 27.67
C GLY A 414 33.84 -2.58 28.68
N LYS A 415 33.04 -2.49 29.75
CA LYS A 415 33.39 -2.12 31.15
C LYS A 415 34.44 -1.02 31.41
N GLY A 416 34.00 0.05 32.08
CA GLY A 416 34.88 0.96 32.81
C GLY A 416 34.10 1.87 33.74
N GLY A 417 33.94 1.48 35.01
CA GLY A 417 33.29 2.31 36.02
C GLY A 417 34.10 3.55 36.36
N ARG A 418 33.44 4.70 36.50
CA ARG A 418 33.98 5.82 37.30
C ARG A 418 32.86 6.70 37.86
N LYS A 419 33.03 6.99 39.15
CA LYS A 419 32.20 7.77 40.08
C LYS A 419 31.76 9.12 39.50
N VAL A 420 30.48 9.44 39.62
CA VAL A 420 29.95 10.81 39.41
C VAL A 420 30.06 11.59 40.72
N HIS A 421 30.78 12.71 40.66
CA HIS A 421 30.87 13.70 41.72
C HIS A 421 29.71 14.70 41.59
N LYS A 422 29.10 15.03 42.73
CA LYS A 422 28.08 16.09 42.88
C LYS A 422 28.71 17.45 42.57
N GLY A 423 28.09 18.20 41.67
CA GLY A 423 28.37 19.62 41.44
C GLY A 423 27.07 20.42 41.38
N ASN A 424 26.70 21.03 42.50
CA ASN A 424 25.67 22.07 42.57
C ASN A 424 26.15 23.31 41.81
N THR A 425 25.32 23.90 40.97
CA THR A 425 25.31 25.37 40.78
C THR A 425 23.91 25.84 40.39
N LYS A 426 23.37 26.71 41.26
CA LYS A 426 22.17 27.52 41.04
C LYS A 426 22.49 28.71 40.14
N ARG A 427 21.54 29.08 39.27
CA ARG A 427 21.17 30.41 38.70
C ARG A 427 20.43 30.10 37.40
N GLY A 428 19.27 30.64 37.01
CA GLY A 428 18.44 31.73 37.49
C GLY A 428 17.64 32.21 36.26
N LEU A 429 16.32 32.01 36.28
CA LEU A 429 15.24 32.69 35.53
C LEU A 429 15.58 33.59 34.31
N ARG A 430 14.90 33.37 33.18
CA ARG A 430 13.71 34.17 32.76
C ARG A 430 13.06 33.70 31.45
N ILE A 431 11.75 33.84 31.47
CA ILE A 431 10.73 33.68 30.41
C ILE A 431 10.78 34.90 29.49
N VAL A 432 10.64 34.69 28.17
CA VAL A 432 10.04 35.67 27.24
C VAL A 432 9.32 34.91 26.12
N SER A 433 7.98 34.98 26.12
CA SER A 433 7.11 34.98 24.93
C SER A 433 6.80 36.46 24.61
N PRO A 434 6.23 36.85 23.46
CA PRO A 434 5.26 36.13 22.63
C PRO A 434 5.88 35.17 21.61
#